data_AF-A0A392RVP0-F1
#
_entry.id   AF-A0A392RVP0-F1
#
_cell.length_a   1.000
_cell.length_b   1.000
_cell.length_c   1.000
_cell.angle_alpha   90.00
_cell.angle_beta   90.00
_cell.angle_gamma   90.00
#
_symmetry.space_group_name_H-M   'P 1'
#
loop_
_entity.id
_entity.type
_entity.pdbx_description
1 polymer ?
#
loop_
_entity_poly.entity_id
_entity_poly.type
_entity_poly.pdbx_seq_one_letter_code
_entity_poly.pdbx_strand_id
1 'polypeptide(L)'
;MTSRTQHVLQQMDVQKDFRLEVLRDVETWSLFQSKAEDVVNDISFKDVATQIAKQCKGLPILIVTVASGLKSKDISVWKDALSQLQSVGHPEMN
;
A
#
# COMPACT_ATOMS: atom_id res chain seq x y z
N MET A 1 -14.83 8.99 -17.46
CA MET A 1 -15.52 7.83 -16.84
C MET A 1 -14.45 6.91 -16.28
N THR A 2 -14.69 6.31 -15.12
CA THR A 2 -13.75 5.37 -14.48
C THR A 2 -14.50 4.10 -14.09
N SER A 3 -13.93 2.93 -14.33
CA SER A 3 -14.50 1.65 -13.92
C SER A 3 -13.42 0.76 -13.32
N ARG A 4 -13.80 -0.14 -12.40
CA ARG A 4 -12.93 -1.22 -11.93
C ARG A 4 -12.88 -2.40 -12.92
N THR A 5 -13.79 -2.44 -13.88
CA THR A 5 -13.92 -3.50 -14.88
C THR A 5 -13.85 -2.91 -16.28
N GLN A 6 -12.89 -3.40 -17.08
CA GLN A 6 -12.70 -2.92 -18.45
C GLN A 6 -13.92 -3.20 -19.34
N HIS A 7 -14.61 -4.32 -19.12
CA HIS A 7 -15.81 -4.68 -19.87
C HIS A 7 -16.91 -3.60 -19.81
N VAL A 8 -17.11 -2.98 -18.65
CA VAL A 8 -18.09 -1.90 -18.49
C VAL A 8 -17.70 -0.67 -19.33
N LEU A 9 -16.40 -0.35 -19.41
CA LEU A 9 -15.94 0.75 -20.27
C LEU A 9 -16.19 0.45 -21.75
N GLN A 10 -15.98 -0.79 -22.17
CA GLN A 10 -16.23 -1.23 -23.55
C GLN A 10 -17.72 -1.16 -23.90
N GLN A 11 -18.62 -1.57 -22.98
CA GLN A 11 -20.06 -1.46 -23.18
C GLN A 11 -20.54 -0.01 -23.30
N MET A 12 -19.79 0.94 -22.72
CA MET A 12 -20.10 2.37 -22.75
C MET A 12 -19.45 3.08 -23.95
N ASP A 13 -18.89 2.32 -24.91
CA ASP A 13 -18.29 2.81 -26.16
C ASP A 13 -17.26 3.93 -25.93
N VAL A 14 -16.42 3.78 -24.91
CA VAL A 14 -15.38 4.77 -24.62
C VAL A 14 -14.32 4.78 -25.73
N GLN A 15 -13.97 5.97 -26.22
CA GLN A 15 -13.04 6.13 -27.34
C GLN A 15 -11.58 5.76 -26.99
N LYS A 16 -11.22 5.79 -25.71
CA LYS A 16 -9.87 5.48 -25.22
C LYS A 16 -9.96 4.87 -23.83
N ASP A 17 -9.30 3.73 -23.63
CA ASP A 17 -9.08 3.16 -22.31
C ASP A 17 -7.68 3.48 -21.80
N PHE A 18 -7.58 3.66 -20.48
CA PHE A 18 -6.30 3.85 -19.81
C PHE A 18 -6.33 3.01 -18.53
N ARG A 19 -5.50 1.98 -18.48
CA ARG A 19 -5.38 1.12 -17.32
C ARG A 19 -4.48 1.78 -16.29
N LEU A 20 -5.03 2.02 -15.10
CA LEU A 20 -4.25 2.46 -13.95
C LEU A 20 -3.49 1.26 -13.38
N GLU A 21 -2.17 1.30 -13.50
CA GLU A 21 -1.28 0.34 -12.84
C GLU A 21 -1.07 0.71 -11.37
N VAL A 22 -0.60 -0.26 -10.59
CA VAL A 22 -0.14 -0.01 -9.21
C VAL A 22 1.14 0.83 -9.21
N LEU A 23 1.42 1.48 -8.07
CA LEU A 23 2.64 2.25 -7.90
C LEU A 23 3.88 1.34 -7.91
N ARG A 24 4.97 1.83 -8.50
CA ARG A 24 6.28 1.18 -8.42
C ARG A 24 6.85 1.33 -7.02
N ASP A 25 7.89 0.59 -6.69
CA ASP A 25 8.50 0.59 -5.35
C ASP A 25 8.94 1.99 -4.89
N VAL A 26 9.55 2.77 -5.78
CA VAL A 26 9.99 4.14 -5.47
C VAL A 26 8.81 5.07 -5.18
N GLU A 27 7.74 4.96 -5.97
CA GLU A 27 6.51 5.75 -5.79
C GLU A 27 5.75 5.31 -4.52
N THR A 28 5.74 4.01 -4.26
CA THR A 28 5.17 3.39 -3.06
C THR A 28 5.87 3.90 -1.81
N TRP A 29 7.20 3.85 -1.77
CA TRP A 29 7.98 4.34 -0.65
C TRP A 29 7.80 5.85 -0.46
N SER A 30 7.85 6.62 -1.54
CA SER A 30 7.65 8.09 -1.47
C SER A 30 6.28 8.45 -0.91
N LEU A 31 5.22 7.77 -1.36
CA LEU A 31 3.87 7.97 -0.82
C LEU A 31 3.76 7.52 0.63
N PHE A 32 4.35 6.38 0.98
CA PHE A 32 4.34 5.85 2.35
C PHE A 32 5.02 6.84 3.31
N GLN A 33 6.22 7.32 2.97
CA GLN A 33 6.95 8.31 3.77
C GLN A 33 6.14 9.60 3.93
N SER A 34 5.49 10.07 2.87
CA SER A 34 4.63 11.26 2.95
C SER A 34 3.45 11.10 3.92
N LYS A 35 2.98 9.88 4.18
CA LYS A 35 1.84 9.61 5.07
C LYS A 35 2.24 9.18 6.48
N ALA A 36 3.37 8.49 6.60
CA ALA A 36 3.95 8.15 7.89
C ALA A 36 4.68 9.33 8.54
N GLU A 37 5.02 10.37 7.77
CA GLU A 37 5.72 11.57 8.24
C GLU A 37 7.10 11.22 8.82
N ASP A 38 7.59 11.97 9.81
CA ASP A 38 8.97 11.87 10.29
C ASP A 38 9.28 10.59 11.08
N VAL A 39 8.26 9.81 11.47
CA VAL A 39 8.46 8.56 12.23
C VAL A 39 9.36 7.56 11.48
N VAL A 40 9.30 7.52 10.14
CA VAL A 40 10.08 6.58 9.34
C VAL A 40 11.51 7.06 9.06
N ASN A 41 11.84 8.28 9.48
CA ASN A 41 13.21 8.78 9.44
C ASN A 41 14.03 8.26 10.65
N ASP A 42 13.37 7.82 11.72
CA ASP A 42 14.01 7.09 12.82
C ASP A 42 14.49 5.71 12.34
N ILE A 43 15.76 5.41 12.58
CA ILE A 43 16.40 4.15 12.18
C ILE A 43 15.69 2.92 12.76
N SER A 44 15.05 3.07 13.93
CA SER A 44 14.29 2.03 14.62
C SER A 44 13.04 1.62 13.84
N PHE A 45 12.45 2.54 13.08
CA PHE A 45 11.23 2.32 12.30
C PHE A 45 11.50 2.07 10.82
N LYS A 46 12.62 2.59 10.29
CA LYS A 46 12.93 2.58 8.86
C LYS A 46 12.83 1.19 8.22
N ASP A 47 13.38 0.17 8.88
CA ASP A 47 13.35 -1.21 8.36
C ASP A 47 11.92 -1.76 8.30
N VAL A 48 11.20 -1.75 9.42
CA VAL A 48 9.82 -2.26 9.48
C VAL A 48 8.88 -1.47 8.55
N ALA A 49 9.05 -0.15 8.47
CA ALA A 49 8.27 0.71 7.57
C ALA A 49 8.49 0.36 6.10
N THR A 50 9.74 0.12 5.70
CA THR A 50 10.07 -0.29 4.32
C THR A 50 9.44 -1.64 3.99
N GLN A 51 9.46 -2.59 4.93
CA GLN A 51 8.83 -3.90 4.74
C GLN A 51 7.30 -3.79 4.64
N ILE A 52 6.66 -3.00 5.49
CA ILE A 52 5.22 -2.74 5.43
C ILE A 52 4.83 -2.06 4.11
N ALA A 53 5.60 -1.07 3.66
CA ALA A 53 5.37 -0.40 2.38
C ALA A 53 5.39 -1.40 1.21
N LYS A 54 6.32 -2.37 1.22
CA LYS A 54 6.36 -3.46 0.24
C LYS A 54 5.13 -4.37 0.31
N GLN A 55 4.64 -4.68 1.52
CA GLN A 55 3.40 -5.47 1.69
C GLN A 55 2.16 -4.75 1.17
N CYS A 56 2.21 -3.43 0.99
CA CYS A 56 1.11 -2.69 0.37
C CYS A 56 1.00 -2.89 -1.16
N LYS A 57 1.96 -3.59 -1.80
CA LYS A 57 1.94 -4.01 -3.21
C LYS A 57 1.59 -2.88 -4.20
N GLY A 58 2.05 -1.66 -3.92
CA GLY A 58 1.83 -0.49 -4.77
C GLY A 58 0.40 0.05 -4.79
N LEU A 59 -0.52 -0.46 -3.96
CA LEU A 59 -1.92 -0.01 -3.95
C LEU A 59 -2.04 1.31 -3.17
N PRO A 60 -2.35 2.46 -3.81
CA PRO A 60 -2.36 3.76 -3.14
C PRO A 60 -3.27 3.82 -1.91
N ILE A 61 -4.46 3.20 -2.00
CA ILE A 61 -5.43 3.15 -0.90
C ILE A 61 -4.88 2.39 0.31
N LEU A 62 -4.18 1.27 0.09
CA LEU A 62 -3.60 0.47 1.16
C LEU A 62 -2.41 1.20 1.80
N ILE A 63 -1.53 1.77 0.97
CA ILE A 63 -0.37 2.56 1.41
C ILE A 63 -0.82 3.70 2.35
N VAL A 64 -1.78 4.51 1.90
CA VAL A 64 -2.27 5.66 2.69
C VAL A 64 -2.92 5.20 3.99
N THR A 65 -3.74 4.15 3.94
CA THR A 65 -4.46 3.64 5.11
C THR A 65 -3.49 3.10 6.16
N VAL A 66 -2.54 2.25 5.77
CA VAL A 66 -1.58 1.62 6.68
C VAL A 66 -0.62 2.66 7.26
N ALA A 67 0.01 3.50 6.42
CA ALA A 67 0.94 4.51 6.89
C ALA A 67 0.29 5.51 7.86
N SER A 68 -0.92 6.00 7.53
CA SER A 68 -1.64 6.95 8.38
C SER A 68 -2.10 6.33 9.70
N GLY A 69 -2.46 5.03 9.70
CA GLY A 69 -2.88 4.32 10.91
C GLY A 69 -1.73 4.05 11.88
N LEU A 70 -0.51 3.89 11.36
CA LEU A 70 0.67 3.55 12.15
C LEU A 70 1.49 4.76 12.62
N LYS A 71 1.35 5.93 11.98
CA LYS A 71 2.25 7.09 12.20
C LYS A 71 2.39 7.56 13.66
N SER A 72 1.36 7.37 14.48
CA SER A 72 1.35 7.75 15.90
C SER A 72 1.45 6.56 16.87
N LYS A 73 1.87 5.39 16.36
CA LYS A 73 1.95 4.15 17.12
C LYS A 73 3.38 3.76 17.44
N ASP A 74 3.55 3.08 18.56
CA ASP A 74 4.84 2.53 18.99
C ASP A 74 5.34 1.42 18.07
N ILE A 75 6.66 1.23 18.04
CA ILE A 75 7.34 0.26 17.18
C ILE A 75 6.80 -1.18 17.31
N SER A 76 6.30 -1.57 18.48
CA SER A 76 5.68 -2.89 18.68
C SER A 76 4.44 -3.07 17.80
N VAL A 77 3.60 -2.05 17.68
CA VAL A 77 2.40 -2.07 16.83
C VAL A 77 2.78 -2.15 15.35
N TRP A 78 3.89 -1.52 14.95
CA TRP A 78 4.40 -1.64 13.58
C TRP A 78 4.84 -3.08 13.25
N LYS A 79 5.55 -3.72 14.19
CA LYS A 79 5.98 -5.13 14.02
C LYS A 79 4.77 -6.07 13.96
N ASP A 80 3.77 -5.84 14.81
CA ASP A 80 2.53 -6.62 14.79
C ASP A 80 1.77 -6.43 13.47
N ALA A 81 1.68 -5.19 12.98
CA ALA A 81 1.05 -4.89 11.69
C ALA A 81 1.81 -5.55 10.53
N LEU A 82 3.14 -5.55 10.55
CA LEU A 82 3.95 -6.26 9.55
C LEU A 82 3.65 -7.77 9.57
N SER A 83 3.61 -8.38 10.76
CA SER A 83 3.30 -9.81 10.92
C SER A 83 1.91 -10.14 10.37
N GLN A 84 0.91 -9.30 10.63
CA GLN A 84 -0.46 -9.48 10.13
C GLN A 84 -0.54 -9.32 8.60
N LEU A 85 0.17 -8.34 8.04
CA LEU A 85 0.21 -8.16 6.58
C LEU A 85 0.89 -9.33 5.88
N GLN A 86 1.91 -9.92 6.50
CA GLN A 86 2.58 -11.12 5.98
C GLN A 86 1.71 -12.38 6.07
N SER A 87 0.90 -12.52 7.14
CA SER A 87 0.00 -13.67 7.28
C SER A 87 -1.17 -13.62 6.30
N VAL A 88 -1.73 -12.43 6.05
CA VAL A 88 -2.78 -12.23 5.03
C VAL A 88 -2.30 -12.58 3.61
N GLY A 89 -0.98 -12.56 3.39
CA GLY A 89 -0.36 -12.98 2.12
C GLY A 89 -0.27 -14.50 1.92
N HIS A 90 -0.54 -15.32 2.94
CA HIS A 90 -0.68 -16.76 2.82
C HIS A 90 -2.17 -17.12 2.70
N PRO A 91 -2.68 -17.46 1.50
CA PRO A 91 -3.91 -18.24 1.47
C PRO A 91 -3.62 -19.53 2.25
N GLU A 92 -4.40 -19.81 3.28
CA GLU A 92 -4.46 -21.15 3.84
C GLU A 92 -4.82 -22.08 2.69
N MET A 93 -3.84 -22.84 2.20
CA MET A 93 -4.09 -23.89 1.23
C MET A 93 -4.71 -25.06 1.98
N ASN A 94 -6.04 -25.10 1.95
CA ASN A 94 -6.81 -26.34 2.04
C ASN A 94 -7.93 -26.31 1.01
#